data_AF-A0A947IF64-F1
#
_entry.id   AF-A0A947IF64-F1
#
_cell.length_a   1.000
_cell.length_b   1.000
_cell.length_c   1.000
_cell.angle_alpha   90.00
_cell.angle_beta   90.00
_cell.angle_gamma   90.00
#
_symmetry.space_group_name_H-M   'P 1'
#
loop_
_entity.id
_entity.type
_entity.pdbx_description
1 polymer ?
#
loop_
_entity_poly.entity_id
_entity_poly.type
_entity_poly.pdbx_seq_one_letter_code
_entity_poly.pdbx_strand_id
1 'polypeptide(L)'
;IPQVYYVGLLAGCNDNELMEATGELRDINRHYYSMAEIDEAVEQPIVQRLLALMRFRNNYPAFDGHFELGYSNDSSVSMGWRHGDFYCHLFVDLNFNTATVTYLDEDSLAECRLQC
;
A
#
# COMPACT_ATOMS: atom_id res chain seq x y z
N ILE A 1 10.60 3.60 8.26
CA ILE A 1 9.47 4.53 8.02
C ILE A 1 9.14 4.50 6.52
N PRO A 2 7.92 4.12 6.12
CA PRO A 2 7.53 4.10 4.71
C PRO A 2 7.29 5.52 4.16
N GLN A 3 7.66 5.76 2.91
CA GLN A 3 7.39 7.01 2.18
C GLN A 3 6.49 6.70 0.97
N VAL A 4 5.52 7.57 0.71
CA VAL A 4 4.60 7.46 -0.45
C VAL A 4 4.73 8.73 -1.28
N TYR A 5 5.02 8.58 -2.57
CA TYR A 5 5.10 9.69 -3.50
C TYR A 5 3.70 10.12 -3.96
N TYR A 6 3.45 11.42 -4.10
CA TYR A 6 2.08 11.94 -4.30
C TYR A 6 1.41 11.44 -5.58
N VAL A 7 2.17 11.26 -6.68
CA VAL A 7 1.62 10.66 -7.92
C VAL A 7 1.18 9.21 -7.66
N GLY A 8 1.99 8.44 -6.93
CA GLY A 8 1.65 7.07 -6.55
C GLY A 8 0.49 6.97 -5.57
N LEU A 9 0.36 7.93 -4.64
CA LEU A 9 -0.78 8.02 -3.71
C LEU A 9 -2.11 8.13 -4.47
N LEU A 10 -2.13 8.90 -5.56
CA LEU A 10 -3.31 9.18 -6.37
C LEU A 10 -3.46 8.21 -7.57
N ALA A 11 -2.70 7.10 -7.59
CA ALA A 11 -2.67 6.16 -8.70
C ALA A 11 -2.48 6.81 -10.08
N GLY A 12 -1.65 7.87 -10.13
CA GLY A 12 -1.36 8.62 -11.34
C GLY A 12 -0.69 7.80 -12.43
N CYS A 13 -1.10 8.07 -13.67
CA CYS A 13 -0.47 7.54 -14.88
C CYS A 13 0.65 8.47 -15.36
N ASN A 14 1.42 7.99 -16.33
CA ASN A 14 2.46 8.79 -16.99
C ASN A 14 1.85 10.03 -17.66
N ASP A 15 2.42 11.21 -17.37
CA ASP A 15 2.05 12.48 -17.99
C ASP A 15 2.98 12.80 -19.17
N ASN A 16 2.67 12.20 -20.32
CA ASN A 16 3.44 12.42 -21.55
C ASN A 16 3.29 13.85 -22.08
N GLU A 17 2.13 14.49 -21.87
CA GLU A 17 1.87 15.84 -22.36
C GLU A 17 2.75 16.86 -21.63
N LEU A 18 2.85 16.77 -20.31
CA LEU A 18 3.73 17.65 -19.53
C LEU A 18 5.21 17.40 -19.86
N MET A 19 5.60 16.15 -20.00
CA MET A 19 6.97 15.78 -20.41
C MET A 19 7.34 16.40 -21.76
N GLU A 20 6.46 16.29 -22.76
CA GLU A 20 6.69 16.84 -24.10
C GLU A 20 6.68 18.37 -24.10
N ALA A 21 5.76 18.99 -23.36
CA ALA A 21 5.62 20.44 -23.28
C ALA A 21 6.81 21.13 -22.58
N THR A 22 7.39 20.49 -21.57
CA THR A 22 8.51 21.03 -20.78
C THR A 22 9.88 20.64 -21.34
N GLY A 23 9.97 19.50 -22.04
CA GLY A 23 11.23 18.88 -22.46
C GLY A 23 12.00 18.18 -21.33
N GLU A 24 11.45 18.11 -20.11
CA GLU A 24 12.05 17.40 -18.98
C GLU A 24 11.47 15.99 -18.85
N LEU A 25 12.30 14.98 -19.09
CA LEU A 25 11.87 13.56 -19.09
C LEU A 25 11.28 13.11 -17.75
N ARG A 26 11.67 13.73 -16.63
CA ARG A 26 11.15 13.38 -15.31
C ARG A 26 9.73 13.89 -15.07
N ASP A 27 9.25 14.82 -15.88
CA ASP A 27 7.90 15.37 -15.71
C ASP A 27 6.81 14.35 -16.10
N ILE A 28 7.20 13.23 -16.74
CA ILE A 28 6.35 12.04 -16.91
C ILE A 28 5.74 11.53 -15.60
N ASN A 29 6.37 11.79 -14.46
CA ASN A 29 5.91 11.38 -13.13
C ASN A 29 5.85 12.59 -12.16
N ARG A 30 5.47 13.78 -12.66
CA ARG A 30 5.34 15.00 -11.83
C ARG A 30 4.09 15.81 -12.15
N HIS A 31 3.01 15.13 -12.56
CA HIS A 31 1.73 15.76 -12.90
C HIS A 31 1.27 16.78 -11.83
N TYR A 32 0.79 17.93 -12.28
CA TYR A 32 0.27 18.99 -11.40
C TYR A 32 -1.22 18.80 -11.18
N TYR A 33 -1.58 18.13 -10.09
CA TYR A 33 -2.98 17.90 -9.75
C TYR A 33 -3.68 19.19 -9.27
N SER A 34 -4.82 19.48 -9.88
CA SER A 34 -5.82 20.40 -9.36
C SER A 34 -6.62 19.78 -8.22
N MET A 35 -7.32 20.60 -7.44
CA MET A 35 -8.19 20.10 -6.36
C MET A 35 -9.31 19.19 -6.89
N ALA A 36 -9.87 19.50 -8.06
CA ALA A 36 -10.90 18.67 -8.67
C ALA A 36 -10.39 17.29 -9.08
N GLU A 37 -9.16 17.20 -9.62
CA GLU A 37 -8.54 15.91 -9.95
C GLU A 37 -8.19 15.11 -8.69
N ILE A 38 -7.80 15.78 -7.60
CA ILE A 38 -7.60 15.11 -6.31
C ILE A 38 -8.91 14.53 -5.81
N ASP A 39 -10.00 15.32 -5.80
CA ASP A 39 -11.32 14.88 -5.35
C ASP A 39 -11.81 13.67 -6.16
N GLU A 40 -11.54 13.62 -7.46
CA GLU A 40 -11.84 12.46 -8.30
C GLU A 40 -10.92 11.26 -8.02
N ALA A 41 -9.61 11.49 -7.92
CA ALA A 41 -8.62 10.44 -7.71
C ALA A 41 -8.81 9.72 -6.38
N VAL A 42 -9.16 10.44 -5.31
CA VAL A 42 -9.36 9.81 -3.99
C VAL A 42 -10.56 8.87 -3.98
N GLU A 43 -11.57 9.08 -4.81
CA GLU A 43 -12.73 8.19 -4.91
C GLU A 43 -12.42 6.88 -5.67
N GLN A 44 -11.27 6.80 -6.35
CA GLN A 44 -10.90 5.58 -7.06
C GLN A 44 -10.74 4.40 -6.09
N PRO A 45 -11.31 3.21 -6.40
CA PRO A 45 -11.23 2.05 -5.52
C PRO A 45 -9.80 1.65 -5.12
N ILE A 46 -8.82 1.84 -6.02
CA ILE A 46 -7.42 1.55 -5.75
C ILE A 46 -6.81 2.52 -4.74
N VAL A 47 -7.13 3.82 -4.83
CA VAL A 47 -6.67 4.83 -3.88
C VAL A 47 -7.30 4.60 -2.51
N GLN A 48 -8.60 4.28 -2.45
CA GLN A 48 -9.28 3.92 -1.20
C GLN A 48 -8.65 2.69 -0.52
N ARG A 49 -8.29 1.66 -1.28
CA ARG A 49 -7.54 0.49 -0.77
C ARG A 49 -6.17 0.87 -0.23
N LEU A 50 -5.41 1.70 -0.96
CA LEU A 50 -4.11 2.18 -0.51
C LEU A 50 -4.23 2.99 0.80
N LEU A 51 -5.20 3.90 0.89
CA LEU A 51 -5.46 4.68 2.10
C LEU A 51 -5.84 3.79 3.29
N ALA A 52 -6.64 2.74 3.08
CA ALA A 52 -6.95 1.76 4.11
C ALA A 52 -5.70 1.00 4.58
N LEU A 53 -4.83 0.58 3.66
CA LEU A 53 -3.55 -0.07 3.98
C LEU A 53 -2.60 0.87 4.73
N MET A 54 -2.53 2.15 4.35
CA MET A 54 -1.73 3.16 5.07
C MET A 54 -2.24 3.38 6.49
N ARG A 55 -3.57 3.47 6.68
CA ARG A 55 -4.18 3.53 8.02
C ARG A 55 -3.84 2.29 8.84
N PHE A 56 -3.93 1.09 8.27
CA PHE A 56 -3.52 -0.13 8.95
C PHE A 56 -2.03 -0.08 9.34
N ARG A 57 -1.15 0.25 8.39
CA ARG A 57 0.31 0.31 8.62
C ARG A 57 0.70 1.34 9.70
N ASN A 58 -0.03 2.43 9.82
CA ASN A 58 0.28 3.51 10.75
C ASN A 58 -0.21 3.24 12.18
N ASN A 59 -1.27 2.44 12.34
CA ASN A 59 -1.93 2.29 13.64
C ASN A 59 -1.78 0.89 14.24
N TYR A 60 -1.57 -0.15 13.43
CA TYR A 60 -1.63 -1.51 13.95
C TYR A 60 -0.40 -1.86 14.83
N PRO A 61 -0.59 -2.33 16.08
CA PRO A 61 0.48 -2.43 17.08
C PRO A 61 1.65 -3.35 16.70
N ALA A 62 1.42 -4.35 15.85
CA ALA A 62 2.45 -5.31 15.46
C ALA A 62 3.67 -4.64 14.80
N PHE A 63 3.49 -3.51 14.12
CA PHE A 63 4.57 -2.81 13.42
C PHE A 63 5.59 -2.14 14.34
N ASP A 64 5.31 -2.02 15.64
CA ASP A 64 6.24 -1.53 16.66
C ASP A 64 7.08 -2.65 17.30
N GLY A 65 6.81 -3.91 16.94
CA GLY A 65 7.55 -5.07 17.41
C GLY A 65 8.63 -5.54 16.43
N HIS A 66 8.78 -6.86 16.30
CA HIS A 66 9.81 -7.44 15.44
C HIS A 66 9.25 -7.96 14.11
N PHE A 67 10.10 -7.92 13.09
CA PHE A 67 9.81 -8.45 11.77
C PHE A 67 10.11 -9.95 11.70
N GLU A 68 9.32 -10.67 10.92
CA GLU A 68 9.47 -12.10 10.64
C GLU A 68 9.45 -12.31 9.13
N LEU A 69 10.45 -13.04 8.61
CA LEU A 69 10.45 -13.50 7.23
C LEU A 69 9.93 -14.94 7.19
N GLY A 70 8.78 -15.14 6.56
CA GLY A 70 8.19 -16.46 6.37
C GLY A 70 8.84 -17.20 5.20
N TYR A 71 8.71 -18.53 5.19
CA TYR A 71 9.06 -19.31 4.01
C TYR A 71 8.12 -18.94 2.85
N SER A 72 8.70 -18.75 1.66
CA SER A 72 7.99 -18.54 0.41
C SER A 72 8.78 -19.14 -0.76
N ASN A 73 8.11 -19.36 -1.89
CA ASN A 73 8.74 -19.84 -3.12
C ASN A 73 9.01 -18.68 -4.08
N ASP A 74 9.57 -18.96 -5.26
CA ASP A 74 9.95 -17.95 -6.27
C ASP A 74 8.77 -17.08 -6.77
N SER A 75 7.53 -17.53 -6.54
CA SER A 75 6.31 -16.83 -6.93
C SER A 75 5.52 -16.28 -5.74
N SER A 76 6.13 -16.18 -4.55
CA SER A 76 5.43 -15.64 -3.38
C SER A 76 6.35 -14.89 -2.42
N VAL A 77 5.75 -13.99 -1.64
CA VAL A 77 6.42 -13.29 -0.54
C VAL A 77 5.60 -13.50 0.73
N SER A 78 6.27 -13.90 1.81
CA SER A 78 5.66 -14.16 3.11
C SER A 78 6.41 -13.38 4.18
N MET A 79 5.74 -12.40 4.79
CA MET A 79 6.34 -11.51 5.79
C MET A 79 5.37 -11.34 6.97
N GLY A 80 5.88 -11.09 8.16
CA GLY A 80 5.07 -10.85 9.33
C GLY A 80 5.68 -9.86 10.31
N TRP A 81 4.84 -9.38 11.22
CA TRP A 81 5.24 -8.55 12.36
C TRP A 81 4.53 -9.04 13.61
N ARG A 82 5.24 -9.02 14.75
CA ARG A 82 4.69 -9.39 16.07
C ARG A 82 5.07 -8.38 17.13
N HIS A 83 4.10 -8.04 17.97
CA HIS A 83 4.31 -7.22 19.15
C HIS A 83 3.36 -7.68 20.28
N GLY A 84 3.91 -8.36 21.28
CA GLY A 84 3.10 -8.99 22.34
C GLY A 84 2.12 -10.01 21.75
N ASP A 85 0.84 -9.82 22.04
CA ASP A 85 -0.23 -10.67 21.52
C ASP A 85 -0.64 -10.31 20.07
N PHE A 86 -0.26 -9.12 19.58
CA PHE A 86 -0.63 -8.67 18.24
C PHE A 86 0.30 -9.22 17.15
N TYR A 87 -0.31 -9.63 16.05
CA TYR A 87 0.38 -10.20 14.89
C TYR A 87 -0.26 -9.71 13.60
N CYS A 88 0.54 -9.47 12.57
CA CYS A 88 0.06 -9.42 11.19
C CYS A 88 0.98 -10.19 10.25
N HIS A 89 0.40 -10.80 9.23
CA HIS A 89 1.06 -11.58 8.19
C HIS A 89 0.66 -11.05 6.83
N LEU A 90 1.63 -10.67 6.02
CA LEU A 90 1.45 -10.38 4.61
C LEU A 90 1.83 -11.62 3.79
N PHE A 91 0.90 -12.09 2.96
CA PHE A 91 1.16 -13.03 1.89
C PHE A 91 0.89 -12.37 0.54
N VAL A 92 1.89 -12.42 -0.35
CA VAL A 92 1.79 -11.95 -1.73
C VAL A 92 1.95 -13.14 -2.66
N ASP A 93 0.98 -13.33 -3.56
CA ASP A 93 1.05 -14.29 -4.65
C ASP A 93 1.36 -13.55 -5.97
N LEU A 94 2.53 -13.83 -6.54
CA LEU A 94 3.01 -13.18 -7.76
C LEU A 94 2.40 -13.78 -9.03
N ASN A 95 1.82 -14.98 -8.97
CA ASN A 95 1.13 -15.57 -10.12
C ASN A 95 -0.23 -14.89 -10.33
N PHE A 96 -0.91 -14.53 -9.23
CA PHE A 96 -2.23 -13.92 -9.27
C PHE A 96 -2.23 -12.41 -8.98
N ASN A 97 -1.07 -11.83 -8.64
CA ASN A 97 -0.91 -10.44 -8.21
C ASN A 97 -1.85 -10.07 -7.05
N THR A 98 -1.99 -10.98 -6.09
CA THR A 98 -2.83 -10.77 -4.90
C THR A 98 -1.97 -10.56 -3.67
N ALA A 99 -2.44 -9.70 -2.76
CA ALA A 99 -1.80 -9.44 -1.48
C ALA A 99 -2.86 -9.47 -0.38
N THR A 100 -2.66 -10.34 0.61
CA THR A 100 -3.55 -10.46 1.77
C THR A 100 -2.77 -10.24 3.05
N VAL A 101 -3.31 -9.40 3.91
CA VAL A 101 -2.84 -9.26 5.30
C VAL A 101 -3.80 -10.00 6.22
N THR A 102 -3.31 -10.99 6.94
CA THR A 102 -4.03 -11.65 8.04
C THR A 102 -3.54 -11.07 9.37
N TYR A 103 -4.43 -10.65 10.26
CA TYR A 103 -4.07 -9.99 11.52
C TYR A 103 -5.08 -10.31 12.62
N LEU A 104 -4.77 -9.95 13.87
CA LEU A 104 -5.71 -10.07 14.99
C LEU A 104 -6.41 -8.72 15.21
N ASP A 105 -7.73 -8.73 15.29
CA ASP A 105 -8.50 -7.54 15.67
C ASP A 105 -8.09 -7.04 17.06
N GLU A 106 -8.00 -5.73 17.23
CA GLU A 106 -7.44 -5.13 18.46
C GLU A 106 -8.34 -5.33 19.69
N ASP A 107 -9.64 -5.40 19.49
CA ASP A 107 -10.63 -5.53 20.57
C ASP A 107 -10.99 -6.99 20.84
N SER A 108 -11.30 -7.75 19.78
CA SER A 108 -11.83 -9.11 19.88
C SER A 108 -10.75 -10.19 19.86
N LEU A 109 -9.52 -9.86 19.45
CA LEU A 109 -8.43 -10.82 19.18
C LEU A 109 -8.82 -11.93 18.18
N ALA A 110 -9.88 -11.71 17.40
CA ALA A 110 -10.27 -12.61 16.33
C ALA A 110 -9.37 -12.41 15.10
N GLU A 111 -9.15 -13.47 14.33
CA GLU A 111 -8.40 -13.35 13.08
C GLU A 111 -9.23 -12.62 12.02
N CYS A 112 -8.67 -11.55 11.47
CA CYS A 112 -9.23 -10.74 10.40
C CYS A 112 -8.33 -10.77 9.15
N ARG A 113 -8.92 -10.39 8.01
CA ARG A 113 -8.21 -10.31 6.73
C ARG A 113 -8.45 -8.97 6.06
N LEU A 114 -7.37 -8.34 5.63
CA LEU A 114 -7.36 -7.15 4.78
C LEU A 114 -6.85 -7.56 3.39
N GLN A 115 -7.70 -7.41 2.38
CA GLN A 115 -7.28 -7.53 0.98
C GLN A 115 -6.64 -6.20 0.56
N CYS A 116 -5.36 -6.24 0.23
CA CYS A 116 -4.58 -5.08 -0.19
C CYS A 116 -4.86 -4.78 -1.64
#